data_AF-A0A354B1H0-F1
#
_entry.id   AF-A0A354B1H0-F1
#
_cell.length_a   1.000
_cell.length_b   1.000
_cell.length_c   1.000
_cell.angle_alpha   90.00
_cell.angle_beta   90.00
_cell.angle_gamma   90.00
#
_symmetry.space_group_name_H-M   'P 1'
#
loop_
_entity.id
_entity.type
_entity.pdbx_description
1 polymer ?
#
loop_
_entity_poly.entity_id
_entity_poly.type
_entity_poly.pdbx_seq_one_letter_code
_entity_poly.pdbx_strand_id
1 'polypeptide(L)'
;MKATLDLPDHLMRQVKQRALQQGRPIKELVAEYIRQGLHPAPAAPLAVSRGVLELDADGLPLFRPDPQLSCQPLDLATALRLEQDALSQEDRQRAGLPA
;
A
#
# COMPACT_ATOMS: atom_id res chain seq x y z
N MET A 1 18.97 24.28 20.88
CA MET A 1 18.32 25.50 21.42
C MET A 1 16.88 25.16 21.82
N LYS A 2 16.30 25.83 22.82
CA LYS A 2 14.88 25.67 23.17
C LYS A 2 14.10 26.76 22.44
N ALA A 3 13.03 26.38 21.74
CA ALA A 3 12.14 27.30 21.05
C ALA A 3 10.70 27.00 21.48
N THR A 4 9.88 28.04 21.60
CA THR A 4 8.45 27.94 21.88
C THR A 4 7.70 28.18 20.58
N LEU A 5 6.78 27.28 20.24
CA LEU A 5 5.95 27.34 19.05
C LEU A 5 4.49 27.23 19.49
N ASP A 6 3.68 28.22 19.14
CA ASP A 6 2.25 28.16 19.39
C ASP A 6 1.58 27.29 18.33
N LEU A 7 0.98 26.19 18.77
CA LEU A 7 0.31 25.21 17.91
C LEU A 7 -1.19 25.23 18.21
N PRO A 8 -2.05 25.24 17.18
CA PRO A 8 -3.48 25.02 17.36
C PRO A 8 -3.78 23.73 18.15
N ASP A 9 -4.78 23.78 19.03
CA ASP A 9 -5.13 22.67 19.93
C ASP A 9 -5.41 21.35 19.19
N HIS A 10 -6.05 21.43 18.03
CA HIS A 10 -6.36 20.24 17.22
C HIS A 10 -5.08 19.53 16.73
N LEU A 11 -4.03 20.28 16.35
CA LEU A 11 -2.75 19.71 15.96
C LEU A 11 -2.03 19.10 17.15
N MET A 12 -2.05 19.77 18.31
CA MET A 12 -1.47 19.23 19.53
C MET A 12 -2.15 17.92 19.97
N ARG A 13 -3.48 17.80 19.81
CA ARG A 13 -4.22 16.56 20.05
C ARG A 13 -3.77 15.43 19.13
N GLN A 14 -3.63 15.71 17.83
CA GLN A 14 -3.16 14.72 16.86
C GLN A 14 -1.72 14.24 17.15
N VAL A 15 -0.83 15.17 17.49
CA VAL A 15 0.56 14.87 17.89
C VAL A 15 0.58 13.97 19.12
N LYS A 16 -0.21 14.28 20.16
CA LYS A 16 -0.32 13.45 21.37
C LYS A 16 -0.83 12.05 21.08
N GLN A 17 -1.88 11.93 20.25
CA GLN A 17 -2.43 10.64 19.87
C GLN A 17 -1.38 9.78 19.14
N ARG A 18 -0.65 10.37 18.21
CA ARG A 18 0.37 9.64 17.44
C ARG A 18 1.60 9.29 18.28
N ALA A 19 2.00 10.17 19.21
CA ALA A 19 3.04 9.88 20.19
C ALA A 19 2.68 8.66 21.06
N LEU A 20 1.42 8.58 21.52
CA LEU A 20 0.91 7.44 22.28
C LEU A 20 0.93 6.15 21.45
N GLN A 21 0.42 6.20 20.22
CA GLN A 21 0.36 5.04 19.31
C GLN A 21 1.75 4.49 18.97
N GLN A 22 2.75 5.36 18.85
CA GLN A 22 4.12 4.98 18.48
C GLN A 22 5.03 4.71 19.69
N GLY A 23 4.55 4.98 20.92
CA GLY A 23 5.38 4.90 22.13
C GLY A 23 6.56 5.89 22.13
N ARG A 24 6.43 7.02 21.42
CA ARG A 24 7.52 7.99 21.23
C ARG A 24 7.24 9.30 21.98
N PRO A 25 8.28 10.01 22.47
CA PRO A 25 8.07 11.28 23.14
C PRO A 25 7.68 12.38 22.14
N ILE A 26 6.72 13.23 22.54
CA ILE A 26 6.16 14.32 21.72
C ILE A 26 7.26 15.22 21.13
N LYS A 27 8.28 15.57 21.92
CA LYS A 27 9.40 16.43 21.49
C LYS A 27 10.14 15.88 20.27
N GLU A 28 10.32 14.56 20.20
CA GLU A 28 11.03 13.93 19.08
C GLU A 28 10.16 13.87 17.84
N LEU A 29 8.88 13.55 18.03
CA LEU A 29 7.88 13.51 16.96
C LEU A 29 7.73 14.89 16.31
N VAL A 30 7.60 15.94 17.11
CA VAL A 30 7.51 17.33 16.62
C VAL A 30 8.80 17.76 15.92
N ALA A 31 9.97 17.43 16.48
CA ALA A 31 11.25 17.73 15.83
C ALA A 31 11.41 16.99 14.49
N GLU A 32 10.84 15.80 14.36
CA GLU A 32 10.80 15.05 13.10
C GLU A 32 9.88 15.70 12.07
N TYR A 33 8.67 16.12 12.45
CA TYR A 33 7.77 16.83 11.54
C TYR A 33 8.34 18.15 11.07
N ILE A 34 8.96 18.91 11.97
CA ILE A 34 9.64 20.15 11.60
C ILE A 34 10.78 19.84 10.62
N ARG A 35 11.59 18.80 10.88
CA ARG A 35 12.65 18.39 9.93
C ARG A 35 12.08 18.02 8.56
N GLN A 36 11.01 17.23 8.51
CA GLN A 36 10.35 16.82 7.27
C GLN A 36 9.76 18.01 6.50
N GLY A 37 9.27 19.04 7.19
CA GLY A 37 8.73 20.25 6.56
C GLY A 37 9.80 21.27 6.14
N LEU A 38 10.94 21.31 6.84
CA LEU A 38 12.04 22.24 6.55
C LEU A 38 12.98 21.73 5.45
N HIS A 39 13.11 20.42 5.31
CA HIS A 39 13.76 19.87 4.12
C HIS A 39 12.69 19.88 3.04
N PRO A 40 12.89 20.58 1.90
CA PRO A 40 12.14 20.21 0.73
C PRO A 40 12.44 18.73 0.55
N ALA A 41 11.43 17.87 0.72
CA ALA A 41 11.53 16.56 0.14
C ALA A 41 12.03 16.85 -1.29
N PRO A 42 13.08 16.17 -1.81
CA PRO A 42 13.18 16.11 -3.26
C PRO A 42 11.76 15.81 -3.68
N ALA A 43 11.21 16.61 -4.59
CA ALA A 43 9.99 16.19 -5.25
C ALA A 43 10.40 14.83 -5.80
N ALA A 44 10.13 13.77 -5.02
CA ALA A 44 10.06 12.43 -5.51
C ALA A 44 9.11 12.70 -6.65
N PRO A 45 9.59 12.59 -7.90
CA PRO A 45 8.67 12.77 -8.99
C PRO A 45 7.49 11.92 -8.54
N LEU A 46 6.32 12.52 -8.52
CA LEU A 46 5.13 11.73 -8.71
C LEU A 46 5.29 11.16 -10.14
N ALA A 47 6.29 10.31 -10.39
CA ALA A 47 6.02 8.93 -10.59
C ALA A 47 4.99 8.52 -9.52
N VAL A 48 3.74 8.95 -9.76
CA VAL A 48 2.77 7.99 -10.24
C VAL A 48 3.57 7.09 -11.20
N SER A 49 4.29 6.11 -10.64
CA SER A 49 4.18 4.77 -11.16
C SER A 49 2.70 4.71 -11.44
N ARG A 50 2.31 4.79 -12.71
CA ARG A 50 0.99 4.31 -13.12
C ARG A 50 1.01 2.89 -12.61
N GLY A 51 0.65 2.76 -11.35
CA GLY A 51 0.72 1.54 -10.62
C GLY A 51 -0.22 0.65 -11.38
N VAL A 52 0.07 -0.63 -11.35
CA VAL A 52 -0.85 -1.63 -11.87
C VAL A 52 -2.29 -1.30 -11.45
N LEU A 53 -2.50 -0.65 -10.30
CA LEU A 53 -3.78 -0.15 -9.79
C LEU A 53 -4.22 1.24 -10.32
N GLU A 54 -5.34 1.27 -11.04
CA GLU A 54 -6.17 2.44 -11.35
C GLU A 54 -7.53 2.34 -10.62
N LEU A 55 -8.35 3.39 -10.65
CA LEU A 55 -9.76 3.33 -10.23
C LEU A 55 -10.65 3.51 -11.46
N ASP A 56 -11.73 2.74 -11.59
CA ASP A 56 -12.73 2.93 -12.64
C ASP A 56 -13.67 4.11 -12.35
N ALA A 57 -14.62 4.34 -13.26
CA ALA A 57 -15.61 5.41 -13.14
C ALA A 57 -16.52 5.27 -11.90
N ASP A 58 -16.66 4.06 -11.38
CA ASP A 58 -17.46 3.72 -10.20
C ASP A 58 -16.59 3.70 -8.91
N GLY A 59 -15.29 3.99 -9.03
CA GLY A 59 -14.34 4.02 -7.93
C GLY A 59 -13.81 2.64 -7.52
N LEU A 60 -13.95 1.62 -8.38
CA LEU A 60 -13.43 0.27 -8.13
C LEU A 60 -11.96 0.15 -8.54
N PRO A 61 -11.12 -0.56 -7.75
CA PRO A 61 -9.73 -0.81 -8.10
C PRO A 61 -9.60 -1.69 -9.35
N LEU A 62 -8.94 -1.16 -10.38
CA LEU A 62 -8.59 -1.85 -11.62
C LEU A 62 -7.10 -2.15 -11.68
N PHE A 63 -6.72 -3.41 -11.83
CA PHE A 63 -5.33 -3.78 -12.11
C PHE A 63 -5.08 -3.87 -13.62
N ARG A 64 -4.43 -2.88 -14.22
CA ARG A 64 -4.04 -2.90 -15.64
C ARG A 64 -2.64 -3.51 -15.81
N PRO A 65 -2.49 -4.60 -16.59
CA PRO A 65 -1.18 -5.13 -16.92
C PRO A 65 -0.39 -4.09 -17.72
N ASP A 66 0.94 -4.09 -17.54
CA ASP A 66 1.84 -3.24 -18.31
C ASP A 66 1.70 -3.59 -19.80
N PRO A 67 1.35 -2.63 -20.68
CA PRO A 67 1.23 -2.89 -22.11
C PRO A 67 2.56 -3.32 -22.76
N GLN A 68 3.70 -3.11 -22.10
CA GLN A 68 5.01 -3.57 -22.56
C GLN A 68 5.30 -5.03 -22.18
N LEU A 69 4.58 -5.58 -21.19
CA LEU A 69 4.65 -7.00 -20.88
C LEU A 69 3.77 -7.77 -21.85
N SER A 70 4.40 -8.59 -22.69
CA SER A 70 3.69 -9.54 -23.53
C SER A 70 3.06 -10.62 -22.64
N CYS A 71 1.79 -10.43 -22.29
CA CYS A 71 0.96 -11.53 -21.80
C CYS A 71 0.69 -12.45 -22.98
N GLN A 72 1.33 -13.62 -23.00
CA GLN A 72 0.93 -14.66 -23.93
C GLN A 72 -0.52 -15.04 -23.63
N PRO A 73 -1.44 -14.96 -24.61
CA PRO A 73 -2.83 -15.31 -24.38
C PRO A 73 -2.89 -16.80 -24.01
N LEU A 74 -3.43 -17.11 -22.84
CA LEU A 74 -3.71 -18.48 -22.43
C LEU A 74 -4.93 -18.96 -23.22
N ASP A 75 -4.83 -20.11 -23.89
CA ASP A 75 -5.99 -20.69 -24.57
C ASP A 75 -7.04 -21.18 -23.56
N LEU A 76 -8.32 -21.16 -23.96
CA LEU A 76 -9.44 -21.50 -23.08
C LEU A 76 -9.33 -22.93 -22.53
N ALA A 77 -8.90 -23.89 -23.34
CA ALA A 77 -8.82 -25.28 -22.91
C ALA A 77 -7.74 -25.47 -21.85
N THR A 78 -6.60 -24.79 -21.99
CA THR A 78 -5.53 -24.76 -21.00
C THR A 78 -5.96 -24.03 -19.73
N ALA A 79 -6.70 -22.93 -19.84
CA ALA A 79 -7.25 -22.21 -18.69
C ALA A 79 -8.20 -23.10 -17.87
N LEU A 80 -9.15 -23.78 -18.52
CA LEU A 80 -10.10 -24.68 -17.86
C LEU A 80 -9.41 -25.88 -17.21
N ARG A 81 -8.37 -26.43 -17.86
CA ARG A 81 -7.59 -27.53 -17.27
C ARG A 81 -6.85 -27.08 -16.01
N LEU A 82 -6.20 -25.91 -16.05
CA LEU A 82 -5.53 -25.36 -14.87
C LEU A 82 -6.49 -25.11 -13.71
N GLU A 83 -7.70 -24.62 -13.99
CA GLU A 83 -8.75 -24.46 -12.99
C GLU A 83 -9.12 -25.80 -12.36
N GLN A 84 -9.42 -26.82 -13.16
CA GLN A 84 -9.80 -28.15 -12.67
C GLN A 84 -8.68 -28.81 -11.86
N ASP A 85 -7.43 -28.67 -12.31
CA ASP A 85 -6.27 -29.21 -11.60
C ASP A 85 -6.10 -28.53 -10.23
N ALA A 86 -6.24 -27.21 -10.17
CA ALA A 86 -6.13 -26.44 -8.93
C ALA A 86 -7.23 -26.80 -7.92
N LEU A 87 -8.49 -26.87 -8.39
CA LEU A 87 -9.62 -27.28 -7.55
C LEU A 87 -9.43 -28.70 -7.01
N SER A 88 -9.04 -29.64 -7.88
CA SER A 88 -8.80 -31.03 -7.49
C SER A 88 -7.67 -31.16 -6.47
N GLN A 89 -6.60 -30.37 -6.64
CA GLN A 89 -5.48 -30.34 -5.70
C GLN A 89 -5.92 -29.81 -4.33
N GLU A 90 -6.68 -28.72 -4.29
CA GLU A 90 -7.19 -28.15 -3.04
C GLU A 90 -8.13 -29.13 -2.32
N ASP A 91 -9.03 -29.79 -3.07
CA ASP A 91 -9.94 -30.79 -2.51
C ASP A 91 -9.17 -31.98 -1.90
N ARG A 92 -8.13 -32.47 -2.58
CA ARG A 92 -7.25 -33.52 -2.01
C ARG A 92 -6.57 -33.06 -0.74
N GLN A 93 -6.04 -31.84 -0.71
CA GLN A 93 -5.40 -31.27 0.48
C GLN A 93 -6.39 -31.18 1.65
N ARG A 94 -7.61 -30.70 1.41
CA ARG A 94 -8.67 -30.61 2.42
C ARG A 94 -9.14 -31.98 2.91
N ALA A 95 -9.13 -32.98 2.03
CA ALA A 95 -9.43 -34.37 2.36
C ALA A 95 -8.26 -35.12 3.03
N GLY A 96 -7.09 -34.49 3.16
CA GLY A 96 -5.88 -35.14 3.70
C GLY A 96 -5.29 -36.22 2.77
N LEU A 97 -5.61 -36.18 1.48
CA LEU A 97 -5.08 -37.10 0.47
C LEU A 97 -3.74 -36.57 -0.07
N PRO A 98 -2.80 -37.46 -0.45
CA PRO A 98 -1.55 -37.03 -1.06
C PRO A 98 -1.82 -36.33 -2.41
N ALA A 99 -0.94 -35.38 -2.74
CA ALA A 99 -1.01 -34.54 -3.94
C ALA A 99 -0.95 -35.36 -5.23
#